data_AF-A0A4U3A349-F1
#
_entry.id   AF-A0A4U3A349-F1
#
_cell.length_a   1.000
_cell.length_b   1.000
_cell.length_c   1.000
_cell.angle_alpha   90.00
_cell.angle_beta   90.00
_cell.angle_gamma   90.00
#
_symmetry.space_group_name_H-M   'P 1'
#
loop_
_entity.id
_entity.type
_entity.pdbx_description
1 polymer ?
#
loop_
_entity_poly.entity_id
_entity_poly.type
_entity_poly.pdbx_seq_one_letter_code
_entity_poly.pdbx_strand_id
1 'polypeptide(L)'
;TGESVVTRLETVRRRNDGSLLDVSLTVSPILDVRGNVIALSAICRDISERKQAERERHRLHQQLKDSEMKYRALIEQATDAVYVVELNENYVPSRFIEVNPVGCKRFGYSRD
;
A
#
# COMPACT_ATOMS: atom_id res chain seq x y z
N THR A 1 -13.03 37.78 -7.07
CA THR A 1 -13.62 36.83 -6.10
C THR A 1 -12.48 36.14 -5.40
N GLY A 2 -12.25 36.49 -4.14
CA GLY A 2 -11.03 36.13 -3.40
C GLY A 2 -10.98 34.65 -3.06
N GLU A 3 -10.11 33.91 -3.73
CA GLU A 3 -9.65 32.63 -3.23
C GLU A 3 -8.75 32.90 -2.02
N SER A 4 -9.33 32.86 -0.81
CA SER A 4 -8.53 32.81 0.41
C SER A 4 -7.60 31.62 0.30
N VAL A 5 -6.29 31.85 0.33
CA VAL A 5 -5.28 30.78 0.26
C VAL A 5 -5.50 29.84 1.43
N VAL A 6 -6.09 28.68 1.16
CA VAL A 6 -6.29 27.61 2.13
C VAL A 6 -5.02 26.78 2.14
N THR A 7 -4.23 26.87 3.21
CA THR A 7 -3.09 25.97 3.38
C THR A 7 -3.56 24.70 4.05
N ARG A 8 -3.47 23.58 3.34
CA ARG A 8 -3.68 22.24 3.90
C ARG A 8 -2.34 21.52 4.00
N LEU A 9 -2.01 21.04 5.19
CA LEU A 9 -0.79 20.28 5.43
C LEU A 9 -1.03 19.14 6.42
N GLU A 10 -0.36 18.02 6.19
CA GLU A 10 -0.30 16.93 7.16
C GLU A 10 0.94 17.12 8.04
N THR A 11 0.80 16.94 9.33
CA THR A 11 1.86 17.20 10.30
C THR A 11 1.64 16.39 11.56
N VAL A 12 2.67 16.30 12.41
CA VAL A 12 2.59 15.66 13.71
C VAL A 12 2.45 16.73 14.79
N ARG A 13 1.47 16.58 15.67
CA ARG A 13 1.25 17.45 16.83
C ARG A 13 1.39 16.66 18.12
N ARG A 14 1.64 17.38 19.21
CA ARG A 14 1.77 16.80 20.55
C ARG A 14 0.52 17.11 21.36
N ARG A 15 -0.13 16.09 21.92
CA ARG A 15 -1.23 16.23 22.87
C ARG A 15 -0.71 16.77 24.22
N ASN A 16 -1.63 17.18 25.10
CA ASN A 16 -1.28 17.67 26.44
C ASN A 16 -0.56 16.62 27.30
N ASP A 17 -0.88 15.34 27.10
CA ASP A 17 -0.25 14.18 27.75
C ASP A 17 1.14 13.82 27.17
N GLY A 18 1.60 14.55 26.15
CA GLY A 18 2.88 14.33 25.47
C GLY A 18 2.84 13.35 24.30
N SER A 19 1.73 12.65 24.06
CA SER A 19 1.58 11.73 22.93
C SER A 19 1.58 12.46 21.58
N LEU A 20 2.06 11.79 20.53
CA LEU A 20 2.07 12.31 19.16
C LEU A 20 0.78 11.97 18.43
N LEU A 21 0.36 12.87 17.57
CA LEU A 21 -0.88 12.82 16.81
C LEU A 21 -0.64 13.25 15.37
N ASP A 22 -0.92 12.37 14.42
CA ASP A 22 -0.93 12.73 13.00
C ASP A 22 -2.20 13.55 12.71
N VAL A 23 -2.04 14.76 12.19
CA VAL A 23 -3.17 15.67 11.89
C VAL A 23 -3.10 16.22 10.46
N SER A 24 -4.26 16.38 9.84
CA SER A 24 -4.45 17.25 8.69
C SER A 24 -4.90 18.61 9.20
N LEU A 25 -4.03 19.61 9.05
CA LEU A 25 -4.29 20.99 9.42
C LEU A 25 -4.70 21.79 8.19
N THR A 26 -5.82 22.49 8.29
CA THR A 26 -6.27 23.48 7.30
C THR A 26 -6.31 24.85 7.96
N VAL A 27 -5.63 25.84 7.40
CA VAL A 27 -5.62 27.22 7.91
C VAL A 27 -6.14 28.17 6.83
N SER A 28 -7.07 29.03 7.21
CA SER A 28 -7.69 30.04 6.34
C SER A 28 -7.69 31.41 7.03
N PRO A 29 -7.29 32.49 6.34
CA PRO A 29 -7.38 33.83 6.91
C PRO A 29 -8.83 34.31 6.97
N ILE A 30 -9.16 35.03 8.04
CA ILE A 30 -10.39 35.81 8.17
C ILE A 30 -10.04 37.25 7.84
N LEU A 31 -10.72 37.82 6.85
CA LEU A 31 -10.45 39.16 6.33
C LEU A 31 -11.49 40.17 6.83
N ASP A 32 -11.08 41.40 7.10
CA ASP A 32 -12.01 42.53 7.26
C ASP A 32 -12.58 42.99 5.91
N VAL A 33 -13.48 43.98 5.95
CA VAL A 33 -14.09 44.58 4.74
C VAL A 33 -13.10 45.29 3.82
N ARG A 34 -11.87 45.56 4.29
CA ARG A 34 -10.78 46.19 3.53
C ARG A 34 -9.78 45.15 3.00
N GLY A 35 -10.00 43.86 3.26
CA GLY A 35 -9.13 42.76 2.84
C GLY A 35 -7.93 42.51 3.76
N ASN A 36 -7.85 43.16 4.93
CA ASN A 36 -6.79 42.90 5.89
C ASN A 36 -7.07 41.63 6.69
N VAL A 37 -6.04 40.83 6.95
CA VAL A 37 -6.15 39.65 7.82
C VAL A 37 -6.35 40.10 9.26
N ILE A 38 -7.50 39.77 9.84
CA ILE A 38 -7.84 40.07 11.24
C ILE A 38 -7.76 38.83 12.15
N ALA A 39 -7.82 37.63 11.58
CA ALA A 39 -7.67 36.38 12.32
C ALA A 39 -7.29 35.23 11.39
N LEU A 40 -6.93 34.09 12.00
CA LEU A 40 -6.77 32.81 11.33
C LEU A 40 -7.80 31.82 11.87
N SER A 41 -8.51 31.15 10.97
CA SER A 41 -9.32 29.98 11.28
C SER A 41 -8.51 28.73 11.00
N ALA A 42 -8.43 27.81 11.96
CA ALA A 42 -7.71 26.56 11.82
C ALA A 42 -8.62 25.36 12.10
N ILE A 43 -8.63 24.39 11.20
CA ILE A 43 -9.30 23.10 11.37
C ILE A 43 -8.20 22.04 11.51
N CYS A 44 -8.19 21.36 12.66
CA CYS A 44 -7.29 20.25 12.93
C CYS A 44 -8.08 18.95 12.91
N ARG A 45 -7.78 18.05 11.97
CA ARG A 45 -8.41 16.73 11.87
C ARG A 45 -7.41 15.65 12.23
N ASP A 46 -7.72 14.81 13.20
CA ASP A 46 -6.97 13.58 13.48
C ASP A 46 -7.00 12.68 12.24
N ILE A 47 -5.83 12.24 11.79
CA ILE A 47 -5.65 11.31 10.67
C ILE A 47 -4.82 10.08 11.07
N SER A 48 -4.67 9.83 12.37
CA SER A 48 -3.82 8.76 12.91
C SER A 48 -4.28 7.39 12.43
N GLU A 49 -5.58 7.11 12.50
CA GLU A 49 -6.16 5.84 12.03
C GLU A 49 -5.87 5.60 10.55
N ARG A 50 -6.09 6.63 9.72
CA ARG A 50 -5.81 6.54 8.28
C ARG A 50 -4.31 6.31 8.02
N LYS A 51 -3.43 7.05 8.68
CA LYS A 51 -1.97 6.88 8.54
C LYS A 51 -1.50 5.51 9.01
N GLN A 52 -2.07 4.98 10.09
CA GLN A 52 -1.77 3.63 10.57
C GLN A 52 -2.21 2.57 9.57
N ALA A 53 -3.42 2.67 9.02
CA ALA A 53 -3.90 1.77 7.98
C ALA A 53 -3.04 1.84 6.70
N GLU A 54 -2.61 3.04 6.29
CA GLU A 54 -1.71 3.22 5.15
C GLU A 54 -0.35 2.57 5.38
N ARG A 55 0.25 2.79 6.56
CA ARG A 55 1.53 2.16 6.96
C ARG A 55 1.43 0.64 7.00
N GLU A 56 0.35 0.11 7.58
CA GLU A 56 0.14 -1.33 7.68
C GLU A 56 -0.06 -1.97 6.30
N ARG A 57 -0.88 -1.35 5.45
CA ARG A 57 -1.05 -1.81 4.06
C ARG A 57 0.28 -1.81 3.30
N HIS A 58 1.09 -0.78 3.47
CA HIS A 58 2.41 -0.71 2.82
C HIS A 58 3.34 -1.81 3.34
N ARG A 59 3.34 -2.06 4.64
CA ARG A 59 4.12 -3.15 5.27
C ARG A 59 3.71 -4.52 4.73
N LEU A 60 2.42 -4.82 4.70
CA LEU A 60 1.91 -6.09 4.18
C LEU A 60 2.22 -6.26 2.70
N HIS A 61 2.10 -5.20 1.91
CA HIS A 61 2.44 -5.24 0.48
C HIS A 61 3.93 -5.53 0.25
N GLN A 62 4.82 -4.93 1.06
CA GLN A 62 6.25 -5.21 0.96
C GLN A 62 6.56 -6.65 1.38
N GLN A 63 5.94 -7.14 2.45
CA GLN A 63 6.10 -8.53 2.89
C GLN A 63 5.63 -9.53 1.83
N LEU A 64 4.49 -9.27 1.18
CA LEU A 64 3.98 -10.10 0.09
C LEU A 64 4.97 -10.12 -1.07
N LYS A 65 5.44 -8.96 -1.52
CA LYS A 65 6.45 -8.86 -2.59
C LYS A 65 7.73 -9.62 -2.26
N ASP A 66 8.25 -9.45 -1.05
CA ASP A 66 9.48 -10.13 -0.64
C ASP A 66 9.28 -11.65 -0.58
N SER A 67 8.10 -12.11 -0.14
CA SER A 67 7.75 -13.53 -0.13
C SER A 67 7.60 -14.08 -1.55
N GLU A 68 6.94 -13.37 -2.45
CA GLU A 68 6.78 -13.76 -3.86
C GLU A 68 8.13 -13.84 -4.57
N MET A 69 9.02 -12.88 -4.35
CA MET A 69 10.38 -12.90 -4.90
C MET A 69 11.17 -14.12 -4.41
N LYS A 70 11.10 -14.43 -3.11
CA LYS A 70 11.75 -15.61 -2.54
C LYS A 70 11.17 -16.91 -3.09
N TYR A 71 9.84 -17.04 -3.11
CA TYR A 71 9.14 -18.19 -3.68
C TYR A 71 9.53 -18.43 -5.14
N ARG A 72 9.49 -17.38 -5.96
CA ARG A 72 9.90 -17.45 -7.36
C ARG A 72 11.35 -17.86 -7.51
N ALA A 73 12.26 -17.27 -6.73
CA ALA A 73 13.67 -17.64 -6.77
C ALA A 73 13.89 -19.12 -6.42
N LEU A 74 13.20 -19.65 -5.41
CA LEU A 74 13.29 -21.05 -5.01
C LEU A 74 12.80 -22.00 -6.12
N ILE A 75 11.66 -21.69 -6.75
CA ILE A 75 11.06 -22.55 -7.78
C ILE A 75 11.86 -22.50 -9.09
N GLU A 76 12.26 -21.29 -9.53
CA GLU A 76 13.00 -21.10 -10.77
C GLU A 76 14.41 -21.74 -10.70
N GLN A 77 15.02 -21.77 -9.51
CA GLN A 77 16.34 -22.37 -9.31
C GLN A 77 16.29 -23.86 -8.90
N ALA A 78 15.10 -24.42 -8.67
CA ALA A 78 14.97 -25.83 -8.31
C ALA A 78 15.49 -26.74 -9.44
N THR A 79 16.26 -27.76 -9.06
CA THR A 79 16.80 -28.77 -10.00
C THR A 79 15.77 -29.82 -10.40
N ASP A 80 14.71 -29.98 -9.61
CA ASP A 80 13.59 -30.86 -9.91
C ASP A 80 12.46 -30.13 -10.62
N ALA A 81 11.63 -30.88 -11.33
CA ALA A 81 10.42 -30.36 -11.93
C ALA A 81 9.42 -30.01 -10.81
N VAL A 82 9.04 -28.74 -10.74
CA VAL A 82 8.04 -28.23 -9.80
C VAL A 82 6.88 -27.67 -10.61
N TYR A 83 5.67 -28.07 -10.23
CA TYR A 83 4.45 -27.61 -10.87
C TYR A 83 3.27 -27.56 -9.89
N VAL A 84 2.39 -26.60 -10.11
CA VAL A 84 1.09 -26.46 -9.45
C VAL A 84 0.02 -26.80 -10.47
N VAL A 85 -0.90 -27.69 -10.12
CA VAL A 85 -2.00 -28.11 -11.00
C VAL A 85 -3.34 -27.90 -10.31
N GLU A 86 -4.34 -27.60 -11.11
CA GLU A 86 -5.74 -27.68 -10.71
C GLU A 86 -6.18 -29.15 -10.76
N LEU A 87 -6.91 -29.60 -9.74
CA LEU A 87 -7.53 -30.92 -9.69
C LEU A 87 -9.02 -30.77 -9.99
N ASN A 88 -9.55 -31.68 -10.80
CA ASN A 88 -10.99 -31.79 -11.01
C ASN A 88 -11.69 -32.52 -9.84
N GLU A 89 -13.02 -32.67 -9.93
CA GLU A 89 -13.84 -33.37 -8.93
C GLU A 89 -13.38 -34.81 -8.64
N ASN A 90 -12.65 -35.43 -9.57
CA ASN A 90 -12.10 -36.78 -9.45
C ASN A 90 -10.64 -36.80 -8.99
N TYR A 91 -10.11 -35.67 -8.49
CA TYR A 91 -8.71 -35.51 -8.08
C TYR A 91 -7.69 -35.78 -9.19
N VAL A 92 -8.10 -35.65 -10.46
CA VAL A 92 -7.22 -35.79 -11.62
C VAL A 92 -6.72 -34.41 -12.04
N PRO A 93 -5.41 -34.23 -12.30
CA PRO A 93 -4.88 -32.98 -12.83
C PRO A 93 -5.56 -32.59 -14.14
N SER A 94 -6.19 -31.41 -14.19
CA SER A 94 -6.88 -30.89 -15.36
C SER A 94 -6.10 -29.79 -16.08
N ARG A 95 -5.31 -29.01 -15.34
CA ARG A 95 -4.61 -27.84 -15.86
C ARG A 95 -3.37 -27.50 -15.04
N PHE A 96 -2.28 -27.12 -15.70
CA PHE A 96 -1.12 -26.52 -15.05
C PHE A 96 -1.38 -25.03 -14.74
N ILE A 97 -1.20 -24.65 -13.48
CA ILE A 97 -1.27 -23.26 -12.99
C ILE A 97 0.12 -22.63 -13.03
N GLU A 98 1.13 -23.37 -12.58
CA GLU A 98 2.52 -22.92 -12.56
C GLU A 98 3.45 -24.10 -12.85
N VAL A 99 4.54 -23.85 -13.59
CA VAL A 99 5.56 -24.85 -13.90
C VAL A 99 6.92 -24.15 -13.95
N ASN A 100 7.94 -24.73 -13.32
CA ASN A 100 9.30 -24.18 -13.37
C ASN A 100 10.03 -24.56 -14.68
N PRO A 101 11.17 -23.92 -15.02
CA PRO A 101 11.88 -24.18 -16.28
C PRO A 101 12.32 -25.62 -16.46
N VAL A 102 12.70 -26.32 -15.38
CA VAL A 102 13.07 -27.73 -15.43
C VAL A 102 11.88 -28.59 -15.83
N GLY A 103 10.69 -28.34 -15.25
CA GLY A 103 9.45 -29.00 -15.61
C GLY A 103 9.11 -28.78 -17.08
N CYS A 104 9.12 -27.53 -17.55
CA CYS A 104 8.87 -27.20 -18.95
C CYS A 104 9.78 -28.00 -19.90
N LYS A 105 11.10 -28.02 -19.63
CA LYS A 105 12.08 -28.77 -20.43
C LYS A 105 11.84 -30.28 -20.40
N ARG A 106 11.53 -30.87 -19.23
CA ARG A 106 11.28 -32.31 -19.10
C ARG A 106 10.01 -32.75 -19.80
N PHE A 107 8.96 -31.93 -19.78
CA PHE A 107 7.68 -32.23 -20.43
C PHE A 107 7.64 -31.83 -21.91
N GLY A 108 8.67 -31.14 -22.42
CA GLY A 108 8.77 -30.73 -23.82
C GLY A 108 7.92 -29.52 -24.19
N TYR A 109 7.53 -28.68 -23.22
CA TYR A 109 6.69 -27.51 -23.44
C TYR A 109 7.47 -26.20 -23.25
N SER A 110 7.13 -25.16 -24.03
CA SER A 110 7.50 -23.77 -23.74
C SER A 110 6.41 -23.10 -22.90
N ARG A 111 6.81 -22.11 -22.09
CA ARG A 111 5.92 -21.37 -21.19
C ARG A 111 5.38 -20.16 -21.96
N ASP A 112 4.39 -20.38 -22.81
CA ASP A 112 3.69 -19.34 -23.59
C ASP A 112 2.18 -19.38 -23.31
#